data_AF-A0A7S0Q110-F1
#
_entry.id   AF-A0A7S0Q110-F1
#
_cell.length_a   1.000
_cell.length_b   1.000
_cell.length_c   1.000
_cell.angle_alpha   90.00
_cell.angle_beta   90.00
_cell.angle_gamma   90.00
#
_symmetry.space_group_name_H-M   'P 1'
#
loop_
_entity.id
_entity.type
_entity.pdbx_description
1 polymer ?
#
loop_
_entity_poly.entity_id
_entity_poly.type
_entity_poly.pdbx_seq_one_letter_code
_entity_poly.pdbx_strand_id
1 'polypeptide(L)'
;VGVAASSFVNATSLSPAAAADITPKFVLLSSAAVTRPKWLDQERRDFPAAADIPIVKLNPGGILDTKLEGEQLLRSSGAPYCVVRPCGLNEDQPQGRLVLSSGDLATGRISRLDLAELLVG
;
A
#
# COMPACT_ATOMS: atom_id res chain seq x y z
N VAL A 1 21.52 11.73 -3.57
CA VAL A 1 20.48 12.30 -2.68
C VAL A 1 19.77 11.13 -2.04
N GLY A 2 20.00 10.92 -0.74
CA GLY A 2 19.66 9.66 -0.06
C GLY A 2 18.15 9.48 0.07
N VAL A 3 17.63 8.38 -0.48
CA VAL A 3 16.30 7.88 -0.15
C VAL A 3 16.40 7.30 1.24
N ALA A 4 15.82 7.97 2.23
CA ALA A 4 15.67 7.40 3.56
C ALA A 4 14.78 6.16 3.42
N ALA A 5 15.40 4.98 3.44
CA ALA A 5 14.70 3.74 3.70
C ALA A 5 14.12 3.88 5.11
N SER A 6 12.84 4.21 5.23
CA SER A 6 12.13 4.09 6.50
C SER A 6 12.21 2.63 6.90
N SER A 7 13.12 2.33 7.83
CA SER A 7 13.26 1.02 8.44
C SER A 7 11.91 0.65 9.06
N PHE A 8 11.41 -0.55 8.74
CA PHE A 8 10.33 -1.15 9.52
C PHE A 8 10.90 -1.39 10.92
N VAL A 9 10.63 -0.47 11.85
CA VAL A 9 10.99 -0.65 13.25
C VAL A 9 10.01 -1.66 13.83
N ASN A 10 10.54 -2.78 14.32
CA ASN A 10 9.73 -3.77 15.03
C ASN A 10 9.19 -3.10 16.32
N ALA A 11 7.87 -3.04 16.47
CA ALA A 11 7.21 -2.40 17.61
C ALA A 11 7.69 -2.94 18.96
N THR A 12 8.17 -4.19 18.99
CA THR A 12 8.75 -4.85 20.17
C THR A 12 10.06 -4.22 20.67
N SER A 13 10.74 -3.41 19.86
CA SER A 13 11.96 -2.67 20.25
C SER A 13 11.69 -1.27 20.79
N LEU A 14 10.45 -0.80 20.73
CA LEU A 14 10.05 0.51 21.22
C LEU A 14 9.57 0.40 22.67
N SER A 15 9.76 1.49 23.43
CA SER A 15 9.10 1.60 24.73
C SER A 15 7.58 1.57 24.52
N PRO A 16 6.78 1.06 25.48
CA PRO A 16 5.32 1.02 25.34
C PRO A 16 4.68 2.37 24.99
N ALA A 17 5.23 3.47 25.54
CA ALA A 17 4.78 4.83 25.22
C ALA A 17 5.11 5.22 23.78
N ALA A 18 6.34 4.96 23.32
CA ALA A 18 6.72 5.24 21.93
C ALA A 18 5.97 4.35 20.93
N ALA A 19 5.69 3.09 21.30
CA ALA A 19 4.87 2.19 20.52
C ALA A 19 3.43 2.70 20.42
N ALA A 20 2.83 3.12 21.53
CA ALA A 20 1.46 3.65 21.56
C ALA A 20 1.29 4.90 20.67
N ASP A 21 2.31 5.75 20.60
CA ASP A 21 2.30 6.96 19.75
C ASP A 21 2.34 6.65 18.26
N ILE A 22 2.99 5.55 17.84
CA ILE A 22 3.12 5.17 16.43
C ILE A 22 2.17 4.05 15.99
N THR A 23 1.49 3.40 16.93
CA THR A 23 0.59 2.29 16.62
C THR A 23 -0.62 2.84 15.86
N PRO A 24 -0.91 2.31 14.66
CA PRO A 24 -2.05 2.76 13.89
C PRO A 24 -3.35 2.45 14.64
N LYS A 25 -4.19 3.47 14.84
CA LYS A 25 -5.55 3.33 15.37
C LYS A 25 -6.57 3.07 14.26
N PHE A 26 -6.20 3.41 13.02
CA PHE A 26 -6.95 3.13 11.82
C PHE A 26 -6.07 2.39 10.80
N VAL A 27 -6.56 1.24 10.31
CA VAL A 27 -5.93 0.52 9.19
C VAL A 27 -6.84 0.66 7.98
N LEU A 28 -6.38 1.36 6.95
CA LEU A 28 -7.11 1.52 5.70
C LEU A 28 -6.62 0.52 4.67
N LEU A 29 -7.53 -0.36 4.24
CA LEU A 29 -7.31 -1.24 3.09
C LEU A 29 -7.56 -0.49 1.77
N SER A 30 -6.48 0.01 1.18
CA SER A 30 -6.48 0.71 -0.11
C SER A 30 -6.27 -0.28 -1.28
N SER A 31 -5.39 0.03 -2.22
CA SER A 31 -4.97 -0.81 -3.34
C SER A 31 -3.57 -0.38 -3.79
N ALA A 32 -2.77 -1.32 -4.27
CA ALA A 32 -1.64 -0.95 -5.11
C ALA A 32 -2.15 -0.19 -6.34
N ALA A 33 -1.30 0.68 -6.84
CA ALA A 33 -1.47 1.47 -8.05
C ALA A 33 -2.37 2.70 -7.99
N VAL A 34 -2.83 3.10 -6.80
CA VAL A 34 -3.71 4.27 -6.64
C VAL A 34 -3.11 5.59 -7.14
N THR A 35 -1.77 5.74 -7.19
CA THR A 35 -1.14 6.97 -7.70
C THR A 35 -0.85 6.92 -9.21
N ARG A 36 -0.84 5.72 -9.80
CA ARG A 36 -0.33 5.47 -11.16
C ARG A 36 -1.20 5.99 -12.30
N PRO A 37 -2.54 6.09 -12.18
CA PRO A 37 -3.36 6.72 -13.22
C PRO A 37 -2.93 8.16 -13.54
N LYS A 38 -2.38 8.87 -12.55
CA LYS A 38 -1.96 10.28 -12.67
C LYS A 38 -0.47 10.46 -12.97
N TRP A 39 0.28 9.37 -13.14
CA TRP A 39 1.70 9.46 -13.51
C TRP A 39 1.90 10.17 -14.86
N LEU A 40 2.95 10.97 -14.93
CA LEU A 40 3.42 11.61 -16.15
C LEU A 40 4.08 10.57 -17.07
N ASP A 41 4.21 10.90 -18.36
CA ASP A 41 4.81 9.98 -19.33
C ASP A 41 6.25 9.60 -19.01
N GLN A 42 6.99 10.48 -18.33
CA GLN A 42 8.33 10.16 -17.84
C GLN A 42 8.30 9.05 -16.80
N GLU A 43 7.44 9.17 -15.78
CA GLU A 43 7.29 8.14 -14.73
C GLU A 43 6.85 6.80 -15.31
N ARG A 44 5.94 6.82 -16.31
CA ARG A 44 5.51 5.62 -17.03
C ARG A 44 6.65 4.95 -17.78
N ARG A 45 7.57 5.73 -18.37
CA ARG A 45 8.77 5.22 -19.05
C ARG A 45 9.81 4.68 -18.07
N ASP A 46 9.96 5.33 -16.91
CA ASP A 46 10.92 4.92 -15.88
C ASP A 46 10.47 3.64 -15.16
N PHE A 47 9.15 3.44 -15.01
CA PHE A 47 8.56 2.30 -14.31
C PHE A 47 7.53 1.53 -15.15
N PRO A 48 7.94 0.94 -16.30
CA PRO A 48 7.01 0.34 -17.26
C PRO A 48 6.25 -0.83 -16.66
N ALA A 49 6.90 -1.68 -15.86
CA ALA A 49 6.26 -2.83 -15.21
C ALA A 49 5.14 -2.40 -14.24
N ALA A 50 5.29 -1.27 -13.56
CA ALA A 50 4.28 -0.75 -12.63
C ALA A 50 3.15 -0.02 -13.34
N ALA A 51 3.44 0.63 -14.48
CA ALA A 51 2.48 1.35 -15.30
C ALA A 51 1.61 0.42 -16.18
N ASP A 52 2.16 -0.72 -16.63
CA ASP A 52 1.53 -1.58 -17.63
C ASP A 52 0.51 -2.60 -17.09
N ILE A 53 0.03 -2.42 -15.86
CA ILE A 53 -0.94 -3.35 -15.25
C ILE A 53 -2.39 -3.00 -15.65
N PRO A 54 -3.29 -4.00 -15.83
CA PRO A 54 -4.64 -3.76 -16.35
C PRO A 54 -5.47 -2.75 -15.56
N ILE A 55 -5.38 -2.75 -14.22
CA ILE A 55 -6.18 -1.87 -13.38
C ILE A 55 -5.80 -0.38 -13.54
N VAL A 56 -4.54 -0.08 -13.87
CA VAL A 56 -4.08 1.29 -14.13
C VAL A 56 -4.62 1.80 -15.46
N LYS A 57 -4.65 0.93 -16.48
CA LYS A 57 -5.16 1.26 -17.82
C LYS A 57 -6.68 1.40 -17.84
N LEU A 58 -7.38 0.50 -17.16
CA LEU A 58 -8.84 0.41 -17.23
C LEU A 58 -9.53 1.31 -16.21
N ASN A 59 -8.98 1.42 -14.99
CA ASN A 59 -9.52 2.17 -13.85
C ASN A 59 -11.06 2.29 -13.84
N PRO A 60 -11.78 1.14 -13.80
CA PRO A 60 -13.22 1.13 -14.04
C PRO A 60 -13.93 1.96 -12.97
N GLY A 61 -14.73 2.92 -13.43
CA GLY A 61 -15.46 3.84 -12.55
C GLY A 61 -14.57 4.75 -11.70
N GLY A 62 -13.30 4.94 -12.05
CA GLY A 62 -12.38 5.79 -11.28
C GLY A 62 -12.01 5.23 -9.91
N ILE A 63 -12.13 3.91 -9.71
CA ILE A 63 -11.98 3.27 -8.40
C ILE A 63 -10.62 3.55 -7.73
N LEU A 64 -9.54 3.66 -8.50
CA LEU A 64 -8.22 3.99 -7.97
C LEU A 64 -8.15 5.43 -7.47
N ASP A 65 -8.85 6.36 -8.14
CA ASP A 65 -8.93 7.75 -7.71
C ASP A 65 -9.73 7.89 -6.42
N THR A 66 -10.87 7.20 -6.30
CA THR A 66 -11.67 7.17 -5.06
C THR A 66 -10.88 6.59 -3.89
N LYS A 67 -10.12 5.52 -4.12
CA LYS A 67 -9.23 4.96 -3.08
C LYS A 67 -8.13 5.94 -2.69
N LEU A 68 -7.52 6.63 -3.67
CA LEU A 68 -6.51 7.66 -3.39
C LEU A 68 -7.09 8.83 -2.58
N GLU A 69 -8.30 9.28 -2.91
CA GLU A 69 -9.00 10.32 -2.16
C GLU A 69 -9.24 9.90 -0.70
N GLY A 70 -9.71 8.67 -0.47
CA GLY A 70 -9.86 8.11 0.87
C GLY A 70 -8.55 8.08 1.65
N GLU A 71 -7.43 7.77 0.99
CA GLU A 71 -6.12 7.89 1.63
C GLU A 71 -5.78 9.33 2.00
N GLN A 72 -6.01 10.31 1.13
CA GLN A 72 -5.71 11.71 1.42
C GLN A 72 -6.55 12.24 2.59
N LEU A 73 -7.83 11.86 2.66
CA LEU A 73 -8.70 12.20 3.79
C LEU A 73 -8.14 11.64 5.10
N LEU A 74 -7.76 10.35 5.13
CA LEU A 74 -7.15 9.74 6.31
C LEU A 74 -5.83 10.41 6.68
N ARG A 75 -4.97 10.74 5.70
CA ARG A 75 -3.71 11.47 5.93
C ARG A 75 -3.95 12.84 6.54
N SER A 76 -4.99 13.55 6.10
CA SER A 76 -5.34 14.87 6.60
C SER A 76 -6.02 14.86 7.99
N SER A 77 -6.49 13.69 8.44
CA SER A 77 -7.26 13.57 9.69
C SER A 77 -6.44 13.78 10.97
N GLY A 78 -5.11 13.65 10.91
CA GLY A 78 -4.23 13.67 12.09
C GLY A 78 -4.31 12.42 12.99
N ALA A 79 -5.15 11.43 12.66
CA ALA A 79 -5.20 10.16 13.38
C ALA A 79 -3.93 9.33 13.13
N PRO A 80 -3.42 8.56 14.10
CA PRO A 80 -2.43 7.52 13.83
C PRO A 80 -3.02 6.46 12.89
N TYR A 81 -2.43 6.25 11.72
CA TYR A 81 -2.97 5.35 10.70
C TYR A 81 -1.92 4.48 10.02
N CYS A 82 -2.38 3.39 9.42
CA CYS A 82 -1.64 2.59 8.45
C CYS A 82 -2.47 2.46 7.17
N VAL A 83 -1.86 2.66 6.01
CA VAL A 83 -2.47 2.39 4.71
C VAL A 83 -1.83 1.15 4.12
N VAL A 84 -2.64 0.12 3.86
CA VAL A 84 -2.20 -1.13 3.23
C VAL A 84 -2.68 -1.14 1.79
N ARG A 85 -1.74 -1.32 0.85
CA ARG A 85 -1.97 -1.31 -0.60
C ARG A 85 -1.64 -2.68 -1.19
N PRO A 86 -2.55 -3.68 -1.13
CA PRO A 86 -2.29 -4.99 -1.68
C PRO A 86 -2.16 -4.94 -3.20
N CYS A 87 -1.31 -5.80 -3.76
CA CYS A 87 -1.33 -6.10 -5.21
C CYS A 87 -2.56 -6.94 -5.58
N GLY A 88 -2.61 -7.50 -6.78
CA GLY A 88 -3.80 -8.19 -7.29
C GLY A 88 -4.25 -9.34 -6.38
N LEU A 89 -5.47 -9.26 -5.84
CA LEU A 89 -6.03 -10.32 -5.00
C LEU A 89 -6.31 -11.57 -5.83
N ASN A 90 -5.87 -12.72 -5.33
CA ASN A 90 -6.04 -14.00 -6.01
C ASN A 90 -6.08 -15.15 -5.00
N GLU A 91 -7.13 -15.98 -5.03
CA GLU A 91 -7.30 -17.10 -4.08
C GLU A 91 -6.30 -18.23 -4.27
N ASP A 92 -5.78 -18.41 -5.49
CA ASP A 92 -4.80 -19.45 -5.84
C ASP A 92 -3.35 -19.04 -5.47
N GLN A 93 -3.18 -17.78 -5.05
CA GLN A 93 -2.22 -17.33 -4.02
C GLN A 93 -1.59 -18.37 -3.07
N PRO A 94 -0.37 -18.92 -3.25
CA PRO A 94 0.26 -19.68 -2.17
C PRO A 94 0.56 -18.74 -0.99
N GLN A 95 0.18 -19.17 0.21
CA GLN A 95 0.32 -18.40 1.44
C GLN A 95 1.78 -18.31 1.93
N GLY A 96 2.05 -17.37 2.84
CA GLY A 96 3.31 -17.28 3.57
C GLY A 96 4.49 -16.67 2.80
N ARG A 97 4.22 -15.96 1.69
CA ARG A 97 5.25 -15.28 0.87
C ARG A 97 5.02 -13.77 0.76
N LEU A 98 4.66 -13.13 1.87
CA LEU A 98 4.46 -11.70 1.91
C LEU A 98 5.78 -10.95 1.68
N VAL A 99 5.76 -10.02 0.74
CA VAL A 99 6.83 -9.04 0.53
C VAL A 99 6.25 -7.65 0.73
N LEU A 100 6.81 -6.92 1.70
CA LEU A 100 6.42 -5.54 1.97
C LEU A 100 7.30 -4.58 1.16
N SER A 101 6.68 -3.58 0.56
CA SER A 101 7.35 -2.51 -0.17
C SER A 101 6.72 -1.18 0.20
N SER A 102 7.54 -0.16 0.38
CA SER A 102 7.09 1.23 0.47
C SER A 102 6.86 1.83 -0.91
N GLY A 103 6.15 2.95 -0.97
CA GLY A 103 5.80 3.64 -2.22
C GLY A 103 4.60 3.03 -2.94
N ASP A 104 4.58 3.16 -4.26
CA ASP A 104 3.51 2.59 -5.10
C ASP A 104 4.06 1.98 -6.40
N LEU A 105 5.12 1.19 -6.29
CA LEU A 105 5.76 0.51 -7.43
C LEU A 105 5.55 -1.01 -7.42
N ALA A 106 5.10 -1.59 -6.31
CA ALA A 106 4.93 -3.03 -6.18
C ALA A 106 3.90 -3.57 -7.18
N THR A 107 4.23 -4.72 -7.77
CA THR A 107 3.37 -5.48 -8.68
C THR A 107 3.39 -6.94 -8.28
N GLY A 108 2.35 -7.69 -8.63
CA GLY A 108 2.23 -9.09 -8.28
C GLY A 108 0.82 -9.46 -7.85
N ARG A 109 0.70 -10.55 -7.10
CA ARG A 109 -0.55 -11.07 -6.57
C ARG A 109 -0.38 -11.54 -5.13
N ILE A 110 -1.47 -11.49 -4.36
CA ILE A 110 -1.51 -11.86 -2.94
C ILE A 110 -2.79 -12.65 -2.65
N SER A 111 -2.70 -13.62 -1.73
CA SER A 111 -3.87 -14.36 -1.25
C SER A 111 -4.72 -13.49 -0.33
N ARG A 112 -6.05 -13.68 -0.32
CA ARG A 112 -6.90 -12.93 0.61
C ARG A 112 -6.64 -13.32 2.07
N LEU A 113 -6.18 -14.55 2.31
CA LEU A 113 -5.84 -15.05 3.63
C LEU A 113 -4.57 -14.37 4.19
N ASP A 114 -3.49 -14.26 3.42
CA ASP A 114 -2.30 -13.54 3.89
C ASP A 114 -2.59 -12.05 4.10
N LEU A 115 -3.45 -11.46 3.26
CA LEU A 115 -3.87 -10.07 3.45
C LEU A 115 -4.70 -9.90 4.72
N ALA A 116 -5.62 -10.82 5.02
CA ALA A 116 -6.39 -10.78 6.25
C ALA A 116 -5.49 -10.91 7.48
N GLU A 117 -4.55 -11.87 7.46
CA GLU A 117 -3.55 -12.05 8.51
C GLU A 117 -2.73 -10.77 8.72
N LEU A 118 -2.29 -10.11 7.65
CA LEU A 118 -1.56 -8.84 7.75
C LEU A 118 -2.39 -7.70 8.36
N LEU A 119 -3.71 -7.69 8.15
CA LEU A 119 -4.58 -6.60 8.59
C LEU A 119 -5.06 -6.74 10.02
N VAL A 120 -5.30 -7.96 10.49
CA VAL A 120 -5.98 -8.22 11.77
C VAL A 120 -5.38 -9.35 12.60
N GLY A 121 -4.35 -10.05 12.11
CA GLY A 121 -3.60 -11.07 12.85
C GLY A 121 -2.59 -10.45 13.81
#